data_AF-A0A7C9LTN7-F1
#
_entry.id   AF-A0A7C9LTN7-F1
#
_cell.length_a   1.000
_cell.length_b   1.000
_cell.length_c   1.000
_cell.angle_alpha   90.00
_cell.angle_beta   90.00
_cell.angle_gamma   90.00
#
_symmetry.space_group_name_H-M   'P 1'
#
loop_
_entity.id
_entity.type
_entity.pdbx_description
1 polymer ?
#
loop_
_entity_poly.entity_id
_entity_poly.type
_entity_poly.pdbx_seq_one_letter_code
_entity_poly.pdbx_strand_id
1 'polypeptide(L)'
;MATNLSKLKSGKGTPPPADDVPDVIEANPRPGEKALLRPLQVRIPETVFAEFSEQAGREFGFTHGAKKQLFLKMWKAYKAQNM
;
A
#
# COMPACT_ATOMS: atom_id res chain seq x y z
N MET A 1 -43.69 -48.69 -3.20
CA MET A 1 -43.90 -47.27 -3.59
C MET A 1 -42.55 -46.68 -3.97
N ALA A 2 -42.22 -46.59 -5.26
CA ALA A 2 -40.95 -46.03 -5.71
C ALA A 2 -41.06 -44.50 -5.82
N THR A 3 -40.11 -43.77 -5.24
CA THR A 3 -40.08 -42.30 -5.23
C THR A 3 -39.75 -41.78 -6.62
N ASN A 4 -40.69 -41.09 -7.27
CA ASN A 4 -40.50 -40.48 -8.58
C ASN A 4 -39.54 -39.29 -8.50
N LEU A 5 -38.31 -39.47 -8.98
CA LEU A 5 -37.23 -38.47 -9.03
C LEU A 5 -37.46 -37.34 -10.06
N SER A 6 -38.48 -37.48 -10.92
CA SER A 6 -38.85 -36.50 -11.95
C SER A 6 -39.43 -35.18 -11.42
N LYS A 7 -39.63 -35.04 -10.10
CA LYS A 7 -40.09 -33.80 -9.45
C LYS A 7 -38.96 -32.92 -8.88
N LEU A 8 -37.69 -33.33 -9.00
CA LEU A 8 -36.57 -32.49 -8.58
C LEU A 8 -36.38 -31.34 -9.57
N LYS A 9 -36.61 -30.09 -9.14
CA LYS A 9 -36.33 -28.90 -9.96
C LYS A 9 -34.82 -28.71 -10.12
N SER A 10 -34.26 -29.13 -11.24
CA SER A 10 -32.84 -28.98 -11.60
C SER A 10 -32.40 -27.54 -11.92
N GLY A 11 -33.02 -26.51 -11.33
CA GLY A 11 -32.86 -25.14 -11.82
C GLY A 11 -33.09 -24.01 -10.83
N LYS A 12 -33.07 -24.27 -9.52
CA LYS A 12 -33.03 -23.19 -8.52
C LYS A 12 -31.84 -23.41 -7.60
N GLY A 13 -30.79 -22.63 -7.83
CA GLY A 13 -29.58 -22.65 -7.01
C GLY A 13 -28.37 -23.36 -7.63
N THR A 14 -28.37 -23.62 -8.94
CA THR A 14 -27.13 -24.04 -9.62
C THR A 14 -26.14 -22.88 -9.49
N PRO A 15 -25.02 -23.07 -8.76
CA PRO A 15 -24.03 -22.01 -8.60
C PRO A 15 -23.47 -21.62 -9.98
N PRO A 16 -23.06 -20.36 -10.17
CA PRO A 16 -22.41 -19.94 -11.41
C PRO A 16 -21.21 -20.87 -11.73
N PRO A 17 -20.91 -21.10 -13.03
CA PRO A 17 -19.74 -21.86 -13.44
C PRO A 17 -18.47 -21.29 -12.81
N ALA A 18 -17.60 -22.16 -12.30
CA ALA A 18 -16.38 -21.78 -11.57
C ALA A 18 -15.32 -21.10 -12.46
N ASP A 19 -15.51 -21.09 -13.77
CA ASP A 19 -14.49 -20.72 -14.76
C ASP A 19 -14.26 -19.20 -14.91
N ASP A 20 -15.11 -18.35 -14.32
CA ASP A 20 -15.01 -16.88 -14.45
C ASP A 20 -14.52 -16.17 -13.16
N VAL A 21 -13.89 -16.90 -12.23
CA VAL A 21 -13.29 -16.27 -11.04
C VAL A 21 -11.79 -16.07 -11.29
N PRO A 22 -11.29 -14.83 -11.38
CA PRO A 22 -9.85 -14.59 -11.50
C PRO A 22 -9.13 -15.16 -10.27
N ASP A 23 -8.04 -15.88 -10.49
CA ASP A 23 -7.23 -16.45 -9.41
C ASP A 23 -6.58 -15.32 -8.59
N VAL A 24 -7.19 -15.03 -7.43
CA VAL A 24 -6.77 -13.96 -6.52
C VAL A 24 -5.43 -14.27 -5.84
N ILE A 25 -4.96 -15.52 -5.91
CA ILE A 25 -3.67 -15.96 -5.33
C ILE A 25 -2.52 -15.53 -6.26
N GLU A 26 -2.70 -15.72 -7.57
CA GLU A 26 -1.72 -15.32 -8.58
C GLU A 26 -1.72 -13.80 -8.81
N ALA A 27 -2.89 -13.16 -8.68
CA ALA A 27 -3.04 -11.71 -8.74
C ALA A 27 -2.62 -10.98 -7.45
N ASN A 28 -1.68 -11.53 -6.65
CA ASN A 28 -1.17 -10.89 -5.44
C ASN A 28 -0.65 -9.48 -5.79
N PRO A 29 -1.38 -8.41 -5.43
CA PRO A 29 -1.07 -7.06 -5.88
C PRO A 29 -0.01 -6.41 -4.99
N ARG A 30 0.65 -7.17 -4.09
CA ARG A 30 1.76 -6.64 -3.32
C ARG A 30 2.92 -6.43 -4.29
N PRO A 31 3.27 -5.18 -4.65
CA PRO A 31 4.42 -4.94 -5.50
C PRO A 31 5.62 -5.63 -4.84
N GLY A 32 6.28 -6.46 -5.64
CA GLY A 32 7.41 -7.28 -5.23
C GLY A 32 8.41 -6.49 -4.39
N GLU A 33 8.91 -7.15 -3.36
CA GLU A 33 10.06 -6.75 -2.56
C GLU A 33 10.17 -5.25 -2.30
N LYS A 34 9.38 -4.75 -1.35
CA LYS A 34 9.68 -3.47 -0.70
C LYS A 34 11.13 -3.52 -0.23
N ALA A 35 12.00 -2.72 -0.85
CA ALA A 35 13.41 -2.62 -0.49
C ALA A 35 13.56 -2.55 1.03
N LEU A 36 14.54 -3.27 1.58
CA LEU A 36 14.83 -3.30 3.02
C LEU A 36 15.14 -1.88 3.51
N LEU A 37 14.15 -1.23 4.13
CA LEU A 37 14.30 0.08 4.73
C LEU A 37 14.85 -0.09 6.15
N ARG A 38 15.95 0.61 6.47
CA ARG A 38 16.46 0.73 7.84
C ARG A 38 16.11 2.11 8.40
N PRO A 39 15.72 2.22 9.68
CA PRO A 39 15.43 3.51 10.29
C PRO A 39 16.73 4.31 10.45
N LEU A 40 16.75 5.54 9.94
CA LEU A 40 17.79 6.51 10.22
C LEU A 40 17.38 7.28 11.49
N GLN A 41 18.06 7.02 12.61
CA GLN A 41 17.82 7.72 13.87
C GLN A 41 18.89 8.79 14.07
N VAL A 42 18.44 10.03 14.23
CA VAL A 42 19.32 11.19 14.46
C VAL A 42 18.71 12.06 15.55
N ARG A 43 19.58 12.65 16.37
CA ARG A 43 19.21 13.65 17.38
C ARG A 43 19.57 15.02 16.83
N ILE A 44 18.61 15.92 16.83
CA ILE A 44 18.77 17.30 16.39
C ILE A 44 18.16 18.24 17.44
N PRO A 45 18.60 19.51 17.50
CA PRO A 45 17.98 20.51 18.36
C PRO A 45 16.47 20.64 18.09
N GLU A 46 15.71 20.95 19.13
CA GLU A 46 14.26 21.07 19.07
C GLU A 46 13.80 22.16 18.07
N THR A 47 14.52 23.27 18.02
CA THR A 47 14.27 24.38 17.09
C THR A 47 14.31 23.90 15.64
N VAL A 48 15.38 23.20 15.26
CA VAL A 48 15.58 22.65 13.92
C VAL A 48 14.51 21.60 13.60
N PHE A 49 14.12 20.78 14.60
CA PHE A 49 13.05 19.81 14.42
C PHE A 49 11.69 20.46 14.18
N ALA A 50 11.37 21.54 14.90
CA ALA A 50 10.12 22.27 14.76
C ALA A 50 10.01 22.90 13.36
N GLU A 51 11.03 23.63 12.93
CA GLU A 51 11.11 24.24 11.60
C GLU A 51 10.96 23.18 10.49
N PHE A 52 11.71 22.09 10.59
CA PHE A 52 11.64 21.00 9.63
C PHE A 52 10.25 20.35 9.59
N SER A 53 9.62 20.19 10.74
CA SER A 53 8.28 19.59 10.86
C SER A 53 7.21 20.50 10.25
N GLU A 54 7.31 21.80 10.48
CA GLU A 54 6.40 22.78 9.91
C GLU A 54 6.53 22.85 8.40
N GLN A 55 7.77 22.89 7.88
CA GLN A 55 8.03 22.90 6.45
C GLN A 55 7.52 21.62 5.77
N ALA A 56 7.72 20.46 6.39
CA ALA A 56 7.19 19.19 5.89
C ALA A 56 5.65 19.21 5.85
N GLY A 57 5.01 19.73 6.89
CA GLY A 57 3.56 19.85 6.98
C GLY A 57 2.97 20.82 5.95
N ARG A 58 3.64 21.95 5.69
CA ARG A 58 3.24 22.91 4.66
C ARG A 58 3.35 22.35 3.24
N GLU A 59 4.38 21.57 2.96
CA GLU A 59 4.68 21.12 1.60
C GLU A 59 4.02 19.78 1.22
N PHE A 60 3.97 18.82 2.13
CA PHE A 60 3.42 17.47 1.89
C PHE A 60 2.13 17.20 2.67
N GLY A 61 1.60 18.22 3.37
CA GLY A 61 0.48 18.08 4.28
C GLY A 61 0.90 17.52 5.64
N PHE A 62 0.09 17.78 6.67
CA PHE A 62 0.28 17.26 8.04
C PHE A 62 -0.11 15.77 8.13
N THR A 63 0.51 14.94 7.30
CA THR A 63 0.21 13.51 7.16
C THR A 63 1.38 12.63 7.60
N HIS A 64 1.09 11.37 7.93
CA HIS A 64 2.13 10.40 8.24
C HIS A 64 3.06 10.20 7.04
N GLY A 65 4.34 10.53 7.23
CA GLY A 65 5.38 10.38 6.22
C GLY A 65 5.85 11.67 5.55
N ALA A 66 5.21 12.81 5.80
CA ALA A 66 5.61 14.12 5.25
C ALA A 66 7.10 14.45 5.53
N LYS A 67 7.55 14.23 6.78
CA LYS A 67 8.95 14.41 7.20
C LYS A 67 9.92 13.54 6.40
N LYS A 68 9.55 12.28 6.12
CA LYS A 68 10.35 11.36 5.31
C LYS A 68 10.44 11.85 3.86
N GLN A 69 9.33 12.33 3.30
CA GLN A 69 9.29 12.85 1.93
C GLN A 69 10.15 14.11 1.79
N LEU A 70 10.05 15.04 2.74
CA LEU A 70 10.89 16.23 2.77
C LEU A 70 12.37 15.87 2.87
N PHE A 71 12.75 14.94 3.76
CA PHE A 71 14.12 14.48 3.89
C PHE A 71 14.66 13.89 2.57
N LEU A 72 13.89 13.00 1.93
CA LEU A 72 14.29 12.40 0.65
C LEU A 72 14.42 13.44 -0.47
N LYS A 73 13.57 14.47 -0.48
CA LYS A 73 13.66 15.60 -1.42
C LYS A 73 14.95 16.38 -1.21
N MET A 74 15.23 16.79 0.03
CA MET A 74 16.46 17.51 0.39
C MET A 74 17.71 16.69 0.06
N TRP A 75 17.70 15.39 0.35
CA TRP A 75 18.82 14.49 0.06
C TRP A 75 19.11 14.37 -1.44
N LYS A 76 18.07 14.28 -2.28
CA LYS A 76 18.23 14.28 -3.74
C LYS A 76 18.82 15.60 -4.24
N ALA A 77 18.34 16.73 -3.74
CA ALA A 77 18.86 18.05 -4.09
C ALA A 77 20.33 18.21 -3.66
N TYR A 78 20.67 17.79 -2.44
CA TYR A 78 22.05 17.80 -1.93
C TYR A 78 23.00 16.95 -2.77
N LYS A 79 22.57 15.73 -3.16
CA LYS A 79 23.37 14.89 -4.07
C LYS A 79 23.56 15.52 -5.44
N ALA A 80 22.54 16.19 -5.98
CA ALA A 80 22.63 16.86 -7.28
C ALA A 80 23.55 18.09 -7.26
N GLN A 81 23.75 18.72 -6.11
CA GLN A 81 24.67 19.87 -5.97
C GLN A 81 26.13 19.44 -5.74
N ASN A 82 26.35 18.23 -5.21
CA ASN A 82 27.68 17.70 -4.86
C ASN A 82 28.20 16.64 -5.86
N MET A 83 27.48 16.44 -6.97
CA MET A 83 27.95 15.71 -8.15
C MET A 83 28.31 16.72 -9.24
#